data_AF-A0A929JRG7-F1
#
_entry.id   AF-A0A929JRG7-F1
#
_cell.length_a   1.000
_cell.length_b   1.000
_cell.length_c   1.000
_cell.angle_alpha   90.00
_cell.angle_beta   90.00
_cell.angle_gamma   90.00
#
_symmetry.space_group_name_H-M   'P 1'
#
loop_
_entity.id
_entity.type
_entity.pdbx_description
1 polymer ?
#
loop_
_entity_poly.entity_id
_entity_poly.type
_entity_poly.pdbx_seq_one_letter_code
_entity_poly.pdbx_strand_id
1 'polypeptide(L)' 'MCGIVGCITAHGLPLSELEDIARRMTATIVHRGPDDEGVWVDEKAGVFLGHRRLAILDLSALGHQPMVSA' A
#
# COMPACT_ATOMS: atom_id res chain seq x y z
N MET A 1 -0.79 -15.26 -3.59
CA MET A 1 -2.07 -14.54 -3.39
C MET A 1 -1.71 -13.18 -2.85
N CYS A 2 -2.18 -12.08 -3.45
CA CYS A 2 -1.83 -10.72 -3.02
C CYS A 2 -2.00 -10.45 -1.50
N GLY A 3 -1.35 -9.38 -1.04
CA GLY A 3 -1.40 -8.89 0.32
C GLY A 3 -1.84 -7.43 0.37
N ILE A 4 -2.60 -7.06 1.40
CA ILE A 4 -3.12 -5.71 1.63
C ILE A 4 -2.83 -5.32 3.08
N VAL A 5 -2.40 -4.08 3.29
CA VAL A 5 -2.33 -3.44 4.61
C VAL A 5 -3.04 -2.10 4.56
N GLY A 6 -3.52 -1.63 5.71
CA GLY A 6 -4.06 -0.29 5.84
C GLY A 6 -4.20 0.10 7.31
N CYS A 7 -4.25 1.40 7.55
CA CYS A 7 -4.43 1.96 8.89
C CYS A 7 -5.20 3.28 8.81
N ILE A 8 -5.90 3.59 9.90
CA ILE A 8 -6.51 4.89 10.16
C ILE A 8 -6.01 5.31 11.55
N THR A 9 -5.35 6.47 11.63
CA THR A 9 -4.77 6.97 12.88
C THR A 9 -5.67 8.03 13.51
N ALA A 10 -5.96 7.91 14.81
CA ALA A 10 -6.81 8.86 15.53
C ALA A 10 -6.14 10.24 15.76
N HIS A 11 -4.80 10.27 15.71
CA HIS A 11 -4.00 11.48 15.82
C HIS A 11 -3.24 11.66 14.52
N GLY A 12 -3.18 12.90 14.01
CA GLY A 12 -2.40 13.20 12.81
C GLY A 12 -0.94 12.88 13.06
N LEU A 13 -0.40 11.92 12.30
CA LEU A 13 1.04 11.72 12.21
C LEU A 13 1.58 12.58 11.05
N PRO A 14 2.85 12.99 11.09
CA PRO A 14 3.49 13.60 9.93
C PRO A 14 3.46 12.65 8.73
N LEU A 15 3.30 13.18 7.52
CA LEU A 15 3.30 12.37 6.28
C LEU A 15 4.45 11.37 6.22
N SER A 16 5.67 11.79 6.58
CA SER A 16 6.86 10.91 6.57
C SER A 16 6.70 9.69 7.47
N GLU A 17 6.07 9.86 8.63
CA GLU A 17 5.86 8.77 9.58
C GLU A 17 4.76 7.81 9.10
N LEU A 18 3.66 8.34 8.53
CA LEU A 18 2.64 7.51 7.88
C LEU A 18 3.22 6.69 6.72
N GLU A 19 4.02 7.32 5.85
CA GLU A 19 4.69 6.63 4.74
C GLU A 19 5.64 5.53 5.23
N ASP A 20 6.43 5.80 6.27
CA ASP A 20 7.37 4.82 6.84
C ASP A 20 6.62 3.62 7.43
N ILE A 21 5.54 3.86 8.18
CA ILE A 21 4.69 2.79 8.72
C ILE A 21 4.07 1.98 7.58
N ALA A 22 3.51 2.65 6.56
CA ALA A 22 2.89 2.00 5.41
C ALA A 22 3.87 1.09 4.67
N ARG A 23 5.09 1.58 4.39
CA ARG A 23 6.15 0.80 3.71
C ARG A 23 6.59 -0.38 4.55
N ARG A 24 6.84 -0.19 5.84
CA ARG A 24 7.25 -1.28 6.74
C ARG A 24 6.19 -2.36 6.84
N MET A 25 4.92 -2.00 7.02
CA MET A 25 3.83 -2.96 7.07
C MET A 25 3.68 -3.72 5.75
N THR A 26 3.77 -3.01 4.61
CA THR A 26 3.69 -3.62 3.27
C THR A 26 4.85 -4.62 3.04
N ALA A 27 6.05 -4.30 3.49
CA ALA A 27 7.23 -5.17 3.38
C ALA A 27 7.08 -6.48 4.18
N THR A 28 6.38 -6.49 5.32
CA THR A 28 6.20 -7.71 6.13
C THR A 28 5.42 -8.82 5.41
N ILE A 29 4.63 -8.47 4.38
CA ILE A 29 3.79 -9.40 3.62
C ILE A 29 4.28 -9.61 2.19
N VAL A 30 5.55 -9.34 1.90
CA VAL A 30 6.19 -9.53 0.58
C VAL A 30 5.91 -10.89 -0.06
N HIS A 31 5.93 -11.96 0.74
CA HIS A 31 5.72 -13.35 0.30
C HIS A 31 4.34 -13.60 -0.35
N ARG A 32 3.37 -12.70 -0.12
CA ARG A 32 2.04 -12.76 -0.73
C ARG A 32 2.04 -12.25 -2.17
N GLY A 33 2.88 -11.26 -2.45
CA GLY A 33 2.97 -10.61 -3.76
C GLY A 33 4.37 -10.11 -4.05
N PRO A 34 5.26 -10.97 -4.58
CA PRO A 34 6.66 -10.62 -4.85
C PRO A 34 6.84 -9.72 -6.09
N ASP A 35 5.85 -9.63 -6.98
CA ASP A 35 6.02 -9.05 -8.31
C ASP A 35 5.96 -7.53 -8.33
N ASP A 36 5.16 -6.92 -7.45
CA ASP A 36 5.00 -5.46 -7.37
C ASP A 36 4.53 -5.03 -5.96
N GLU A 37 4.75 -3.76 -5.63
CA GLU A 37 4.34 -3.13 -4.38
C GLU A 37 3.88 -1.70 -4.58
N GLY A 38 2.96 -1.24 -3.73
CA GLY A 38 2.54 0.16 -3.72
C GLY A 38 2.05 0.59 -2.35
N VAL A 39 2.18 1.88 -2.08
CA VAL A 39 1.64 2.55 -0.90
C VAL A 39 0.95 3.83 -1.33
N TRP A 40 -0.18 4.13 -0.68
CA TRP A 40 -0.92 5.37 -0.83
C TRP A 40 -1.20 5.93 0.56
N VAL A 41 -1.03 7.23 0.75
CA VAL A 41 -1.20 7.91 2.03
C VAL A 41 -2.04 9.17 1.84
N ASP A 42 -2.97 9.41 2.77
CA ASP A 42 -3.64 10.68 2.97
C ASP A 42 -3.32 11.19 4.37
N GLU A 43 -2.41 12.16 4.44
CA GLU A 43 -1.97 12.79 5.69
C GLU A 43 -3.12 13.49 6.42
N LYS A 44 -4.03 14.16 5.69
CA LYS A 44 -5.13 14.91 6.30
C LYS A 44 -6.14 13.98 6.93
N ALA A 45 -6.41 12.85 6.30
CA ALA A 45 -7.28 11.82 6.83
C ALA A 45 -6.59 10.93 7.87
N GLY A 46 -5.26 10.94 7.94
CA GLY A 46 -4.49 10.01 8.77
C GLY A 46 -4.65 8.55 8.30
N VAL A 47 -4.73 8.34 6.99
CA VAL A 47 -5.00 7.02 6.39
C VAL A 47 -3.86 6.60 5.49
N PHE A 48 -3.53 5.31 5.50
CA PHE A 48 -2.75 4.71 4.42
C PHE A 48 -3.31 3.38 3.96
N LEU A 49 -2.99 3.04 2.71
CA LEU A 49 -3.18 1.72 2.10
C LEU A 49 -1.85 1.24 1.52
N GLY A 50 -1.56 -0.05 1.66
CA GLY A 50 -0.40 -0.69 1.05
C GLY A 50 -0.78 -2.01 0.41
N HIS A 51 -0.10 -2.38 -0.67
CA HIS A 51 -0.41 -3.57 -1.44
C HIS A 51 0.88 -4.31 -1.86
N ARG A 52 0.87 -5.64 -1.76
CA ARG A 52 1.86 -6.55 -2.35
C ARG A 52 1.16 -7.39 -3.41
N ARG A 53 1.62 -7.30 -4.64
CA ARG A 53 0.94 -7.87 -5.81
C ARG A 53 1.62 -9.16 -6.28
N LEU A 54 0.82 -10.19 -6.48
CA LEU A 54 1.15 -11.34 -7.33
C LEU A 54 0.43 -11.12 -8.66
N ALA A 55 1.18 -10.87 -9.74
CA ALA A 55 0.66 -10.54 -11.05
C ALA A 55 0.13 -11.80 -11.75
N ILE A 56 -1.20 -11.96 -11.79
CA ILE A 56 -1.87 -13.10 -12.43
C ILE A 56 -2.73 -12.65 -13.61
N LEU A 57 -3.46 -11.54 -13.44
CA LEU A 57 -4.28 -10.91 -14.47
C LEU A 57 -3.77 -9.49 -14.70
N ASP A 58 -3.68 -9.12 -15.97
CA ASP A 58 -3.04 -7.89 -16.46
C ASP A 58 -1.61 -7.70 -15.92
N LEU A 59 -0.64 -8.33 -16.57
CA LEU A 59 0.76 -8.28 -16.13
C LEU A 59 1.44 -6.92 -16.40
N SER A 60 0.73 -5.95 -16.97
CA SER A 60 1.28 -4.64 -17.25
C SER A 60 1.40 -3.78 -15.99
N ALA A 61 2.11 -2.66 -16.12
CA ALA A 61 2.20 -1.65 -15.06
C ALA A 61 0.84 -1.00 -14.73
N LEU A 62 -0.17 -1.12 -15.60
CA LEU A 62 -1.51 -0.60 -15.34
C LEU A 62 -2.24 -1.38 -14.25
N GLY A 63 -1.82 -2.62 -13.99
CA GLY A 63 -2.34 -3.44 -12.89
C GLY A 63 -1.76 -3.10 -11.51
N HIS A 64 -0.92 -2.06 -11.39
CA HIS A 64 -0.35 -1.58 -10.14
C HIS A 64 -1.43 -1.16 -9.13
N GLN A 65 -1.18 -1.40 -7.85
CA GLN A 65 -2.10 -1.06 -6.77
C GLN A 65 -1.36 -0.44 -5.57
N PRO A 66 -1.97 0.47 -4.79
CA PRO A 66 -3.40 0.87 -4.82
C PRO A 66 -3.83 1.63 -6.08
N MET A 67 -5.03 1.33 -6.59
CA MET A 67 -5.61 2.04 -7.74
C MET A 67 -6.29 3.33 -7.30
N VAL A 68 -6.12 4.40 -8.08
CA VAL A 68 -6.81 5.68 -7.91
C VAL A 68 -8.07 5.69 -8.78
N SER A 69 -9.19 6.17 -8.24
CA SER A 69 -10.42 6.33 -9.02
C SER A 69 -10.24 7.32 -10.17
N ALA A 70 -11.03 7.14 -11.24
CA ALA A 70 -11.09 8.07 -12.37
C ALA A 70 -11.68 9.44 -11.99
#